data_AF-A0A1R4L047-F1
#
_entry.id   AF-A0A1R4L047-F1
#
_cell.length_a   1.000
_cell.length_b   1.000
_cell.length_c   1.000
_cell.angle_alpha   90.00
_cell.angle_beta   90.00
_cell.angle_gamma   90.00
#
_symmetry.space_group_name_H-M   'P 1'
#
loop_
_entity.id
_entity.type
_entity.pdbx_description
1 polymer ?
#
loop_
_entity_poly.entity_id
_entity_poly.type
_entity_poly.pdbx_seq_one_letter_code
_entity_poly.pdbx_strand_id
1 'polypeptide(L)'
;MRSLLLLLLLPFSSFVANAQENVVDSIITEHKQTFSYRNNTFSGEALDTLVNKIAEHRYILIGEQHHTNEVPLFVTYLMQKIEFDNYIMEGNQFVTNLLEKTLKKSEKDYNELITKYPEHLGFYTFSKDRKILETFLLADKNVIELDQVYGSSDGPILNDLINITENNEAKTVYRQLLDLSESRWEKYKQNPNIQPPFNKDELPLLGVRELTERLQPLLSLNLSSEEERIIHDLVISDNIYALVYEGSYLRSHDTRISLMKKNLLNNYDKLVGKRNLFKFGANHVTKHKSLSHNTPDVGNMALNLADAEGQKSLHIAVMEKSGSLGAPFGEDIATNGAPYLKPFLDLTTDKKEWLLFDLNKVRNEATKKKITMGSTVLTNFIEGFDYLIVIPEVTPQTKL
;
A
#
# COMPACT_ATOMS: atom_id res chain seq x y z
N MET A 1 40.36 -52.83 -35.03
CA MET A 1 39.07 -52.23 -35.41
C MET A 1 38.17 -52.14 -34.17
N ARG A 2 38.10 -50.97 -33.54
CA ARG A 2 37.11 -50.67 -32.49
C ARG A 2 36.58 -49.26 -32.78
N SER A 3 35.33 -49.20 -33.23
CA SER A 3 34.58 -47.97 -33.47
C SER A 3 34.16 -47.36 -32.14
N LEU A 4 34.49 -46.08 -31.93
CA LEU A 4 33.96 -45.27 -30.85
C LEU A 4 32.88 -44.37 -31.46
N LEU A 5 31.60 -44.70 -31.22
CA LEU A 5 30.46 -43.83 -31.55
C LEU A 5 30.31 -42.83 -30.38
N LEU A 6 30.75 -41.59 -30.58
CA LEU A 6 30.43 -40.49 -29.66
C LEU A 6 29.09 -39.89 -30.10
N LEU A 7 28.05 -40.06 -29.29
CA LEU A 7 26.76 -39.41 -29.48
C LEU A 7 26.91 -37.90 -29.23
N LEU A 8 26.69 -37.08 -30.26
CA LEU A 8 26.41 -35.65 -30.13
C LEU A 8 25.00 -35.46 -29.57
N LEU A 9 24.90 -35.09 -28.29
CA LEU A 9 23.70 -34.49 -27.71
C LEU A 9 23.77 -32.97 -27.93
N LEU A 10 23.10 -32.50 -28.99
CA LEU A 10 22.91 -31.08 -29.32
C LEU A 10 21.71 -30.46 -28.55
N PRO A 11 21.64 -29.11 -28.44
CA PRO A 11 20.87 -28.38 -27.43
C PRO A 11 19.41 -28.23 -27.82
N PHE A 12 18.55 -29.14 -27.37
CA PHE A 12 17.08 -29.03 -27.55
C PHE A 12 16.38 -28.17 -26.49
N SER A 13 17.08 -27.75 -25.44
CA SER A 13 16.49 -27.02 -24.31
C SER A 13 16.14 -25.55 -24.63
N SER A 14 16.88 -24.88 -25.52
CA SER A 14 16.67 -23.45 -25.77
C SER A 14 15.47 -23.12 -26.67
N PHE A 15 14.98 -24.07 -27.47
CA PHE A 15 13.82 -23.85 -28.36
C PHE A 15 12.48 -23.95 -27.63
N VAL A 16 12.39 -24.79 -26.60
CA VAL A 16 11.14 -24.99 -25.84
C VAL A 16 10.82 -23.78 -24.96
N ALA A 17 11.83 -23.13 -24.38
CA ALA A 17 11.65 -21.94 -23.55
C ALA A 17 11.11 -20.74 -24.37
N ASN A 18 11.75 -20.43 -25.50
CA ASN A 18 11.31 -19.34 -26.40
C ASN A 18 9.91 -19.59 -26.98
N ALA A 19 9.52 -20.84 -27.22
CA ALA A 19 8.19 -21.17 -27.72
C ALA A 19 7.10 -20.92 -26.65
N GLN A 20 7.38 -21.15 -25.36
CA GLN A 20 6.41 -20.90 -24.30
C GLN A 20 6.22 -19.40 -24.02
N GLU A 21 7.29 -18.61 -24.03
CA GLU A 21 7.22 -17.15 -23.86
C GLU A 21 6.33 -16.50 -24.92
N ASN A 22 6.50 -16.85 -26.20
CA ASN A 22 5.68 -16.34 -27.29
C ASN A 22 4.18 -16.66 -27.13
N VAL A 23 3.82 -17.76 -26.47
CA VAL A 23 2.41 -18.13 -26.28
C VAL A 23 1.79 -17.39 -25.09
N VAL A 24 2.56 -17.14 -24.01
CA VAL A 24 2.11 -16.29 -22.90
C VAL A 24 1.81 -14.88 -23.40
N ASP A 25 2.73 -14.30 -24.18
CA ASP A 25 2.56 -12.97 -24.76
C ASP A 25 1.33 -12.91 -25.68
N SER A 26 1.07 -13.97 -26.45
CA SER A 26 -0.12 -14.07 -27.29
C SER A 26 -1.41 -14.05 -26.48
N ILE A 27 -1.50 -14.78 -25.36
CA ILE A 27 -2.70 -14.77 -24.52
C ILE A 27 -2.92 -13.40 -23.91
N ILE A 28 -1.86 -12.79 -23.36
CA ILE A 28 -1.95 -11.47 -22.74
C ILE A 28 -2.38 -10.43 -23.78
N THR A 29 -1.83 -10.50 -24.99
CA THR A 29 -2.18 -9.61 -26.10
C THR A 29 -3.65 -9.76 -26.51
N GLU A 30 -4.18 -10.99 -26.56
CA GLU A 30 -5.57 -11.28 -26.92
C GLU A 30 -6.58 -10.67 -25.91
N HIS A 31 -6.22 -10.60 -24.64
CA HIS A 31 -7.06 -10.01 -23.58
C HIS A 31 -6.74 -8.55 -23.26
N LYS A 32 -5.93 -7.89 -24.09
CA LYS A 32 -5.63 -6.47 -23.93
C LYS A 32 -6.84 -5.62 -24.30
N GLN A 33 -7.30 -4.82 -23.35
CA GLN A 33 -8.25 -3.73 -23.57
C GLN A 33 -7.58 -2.40 -23.25
N THR A 34 -8.19 -1.29 -23.69
CA THR A 34 -7.60 0.04 -23.49
C THR A 34 -8.65 1.06 -23.10
N PHE A 35 -8.20 2.08 -22.38
CA PHE A 35 -8.96 3.29 -22.09
C PHE A 35 -8.01 4.48 -22.00
N SER A 36 -8.52 5.70 -22.07
CA SER A 36 -7.70 6.90 -22.13
C SER A 36 -7.82 7.75 -20.87
N TYR A 37 -6.71 8.40 -20.50
CA TYR A 37 -6.69 9.51 -19.54
C TYR A 37 -6.18 10.75 -20.27
N ARG A 38 -7.09 11.68 -20.59
CA ARG A 38 -6.78 12.90 -21.36
C ARG A 38 -7.54 14.08 -20.76
N ASN A 39 -6.88 15.24 -20.69
CA ASN A 39 -7.47 16.47 -20.15
C ASN A 39 -8.13 16.25 -18.77
N ASN A 40 -7.42 15.55 -17.87
CA ASN A 40 -7.90 15.18 -16.54
C ASN A 40 -9.22 14.38 -16.51
N THR A 41 -9.53 13.65 -17.58
CA THR A 41 -10.74 12.85 -17.69
C THR A 41 -10.41 11.44 -18.17
N PHE A 42 -11.02 10.45 -17.53
CA PHE A 42 -10.98 9.06 -17.98
C PHE A 42 -12.14 8.75 -18.93
N SER A 43 -11.87 8.01 -20.00
CA SER A 43 -12.91 7.56 -20.95
C SER A 43 -12.53 6.27 -21.67
N GLY A 44 -13.53 5.46 -22.00
CA GLY A 44 -13.40 4.25 -22.81
C GLY A 44 -14.37 3.15 -22.37
N GLU A 45 -14.92 2.40 -23.33
CA GLU A 45 -15.92 1.34 -23.07
C GLU A 45 -15.41 0.24 -22.12
N ALA A 46 -14.12 -0.10 -22.22
CA ALA A 46 -13.48 -1.06 -21.33
C ALA A 46 -13.47 -0.57 -19.87
N LEU A 47 -13.23 0.73 -19.66
CA LEU A 47 -13.30 1.34 -18.34
C LEU A 47 -14.74 1.38 -17.82
N ASP A 48 -15.71 1.76 -18.66
CA ASP A 48 -17.12 1.79 -18.24
C ASP A 48 -17.59 0.38 -17.82
N THR A 49 -17.16 -0.65 -18.54
CA THR A 49 -17.41 -2.05 -18.18
C THR A 49 -16.78 -2.41 -16.83
N LEU A 50 -15.54 -2.00 -16.59
CA LEU A 50 -14.87 -2.21 -15.29
C LEU A 50 -15.59 -1.46 -14.16
N VAL A 51 -15.99 -0.20 -14.37
CA VAL A 51 -16.71 0.60 -13.36
C VAL A 51 -18.04 -0.07 -12.99
N ASN A 52 -18.80 -0.54 -13.98
CA ASN A 52 -20.02 -1.33 -13.72
C ASN A 52 -19.70 -2.59 -12.91
N LYS A 53 -18.60 -3.27 -13.23
CA LYS A 53 -18.17 -4.45 -12.46
C LYS A 53 -17.80 -4.11 -11.02
N ILE A 54 -17.08 -3.02 -10.79
CA ILE A 54 -16.75 -2.53 -9.45
C ILE A 54 -18.03 -2.23 -8.67
N ALA A 55 -19.03 -1.63 -9.32
CA ALA A 55 -20.32 -1.30 -8.71
C ALA A 55 -21.13 -2.53 -8.23
N GLU A 56 -20.82 -3.74 -8.71
CA GLU A 56 -21.45 -4.99 -8.24
C GLU A 56 -20.84 -5.54 -6.94
N HIS A 57 -19.65 -5.07 -6.51
CA HIS A 57 -18.92 -5.66 -5.39
C HIS A 57 -19.00 -4.81 -4.13
N ARG A 58 -18.97 -5.48 -2.97
CA ARG A 58 -18.90 -4.83 -1.65
C ARG A 58 -17.47 -4.67 -1.12
N TYR A 59 -16.56 -5.53 -1.54
CA TYR A 59 -15.14 -5.45 -1.16
C TYR A 59 -14.33 -5.15 -2.42
N ILE A 60 -13.88 -3.92 -2.57
CA ILE A 60 -13.09 -3.46 -3.71
C ILE A 60 -11.70 -3.15 -3.20
N LEU A 61 -10.69 -3.83 -3.76
CA LEU A 61 -9.31 -3.64 -3.36
C LEU A 61 -8.48 -3.12 -4.52
N ILE A 62 -7.89 -1.94 -4.34
CA ILE A 62 -6.98 -1.30 -5.29
C ILE A 62 -5.56 -1.45 -4.75
N GLY A 63 -4.74 -2.19 -5.49
CA GLY A 63 -3.32 -2.36 -5.23
C GLY A 63 -2.49 -1.43 -6.10
N GLU A 64 -1.49 -0.77 -5.53
CA GLU A 64 -0.65 0.21 -6.25
C GLU A 64 0.84 0.04 -6.00
N GLN A 65 1.64 0.77 -6.79
CA GLN A 65 2.92 1.30 -6.35
C GLN A 65 2.70 2.72 -5.79
N HIS A 66 3.22 2.99 -4.59
CA HIS A 66 2.93 4.22 -3.87
C HIS A 66 3.46 5.50 -4.53
N HIS A 67 2.91 6.64 -4.09
CA HIS A 67 3.39 8.00 -4.37
C HIS A 67 3.36 8.42 -5.86
N THR A 68 2.45 7.85 -6.64
CA THR A 68 2.14 8.29 -8.00
C THR A 68 0.91 9.18 -8.03
N ASN A 69 0.88 10.12 -8.96
CA ASN A 69 -0.24 11.04 -9.14
C ASN A 69 -1.48 10.34 -9.69
N GLU A 70 -1.27 9.31 -10.49
CA GLU A 70 -2.25 8.69 -11.37
C GLU A 70 -3.20 7.75 -10.63
N VAL A 71 -2.71 7.02 -9.62
CA VAL A 71 -3.57 6.11 -8.85
C VAL A 71 -4.60 6.86 -8.01
N PRO A 72 -4.26 7.92 -7.24
CA PRO A 72 -5.27 8.72 -6.55
C PRO A 72 -6.27 9.39 -7.50
N LEU A 73 -5.84 9.78 -8.70
CA LEU A 73 -6.74 10.32 -9.74
C LEU A 73 -7.74 9.27 -10.20
N PHE A 74 -7.30 8.03 -10.43
CA PHE A 74 -8.16 6.92 -10.78
C PHE A 74 -9.15 6.59 -9.66
N VAL A 75 -8.68 6.54 -8.41
CA VAL A 75 -9.55 6.30 -7.24
C VAL A 75 -10.58 7.42 -7.08
N THR A 76 -10.18 8.68 -7.24
CA THR A 76 -11.10 9.84 -7.22
C THR A 76 -12.16 9.72 -8.32
N TYR A 77 -11.78 9.27 -9.53
CA TYR A 77 -12.72 9.00 -10.61
C TYR A 77 -13.73 7.91 -10.23
N LEU A 78 -13.29 6.82 -9.58
CA LEU A 78 -14.20 5.77 -9.10
C LEU A 78 -15.20 6.33 -8.07
N MET A 79 -14.74 7.16 -7.13
CA MET A 79 -15.59 7.78 -6.10
C MET A 79 -16.67 8.72 -6.68
N GLN A 80 -16.46 9.27 -7.88
CA GLN A 80 -17.47 10.08 -8.58
C GLN A 80 -18.57 9.22 -9.22
N LYS A 81 -18.32 7.92 -9.41
CA LYS A 81 -19.23 6.99 -10.10
C LYS A 81 -19.88 5.99 -9.15
N ILE A 82 -19.20 5.69 -8.04
CA ILE A 82 -19.57 4.63 -7.11
C ILE A 82 -19.53 5.21 -5.71
N GLU A 83 -20.63 5.03 -4.99
CA GLU A 83 -20.70 5.38 -3.59
C GLU A 83 -20.07 4.29 -2.72
N PHE A 84 -19.00 4.64 -2.02
CA PHE A 84 -18.37 3.82 -0.99
C PHE A 84 -18.82 4.28 0.40
N ASP A 85 -19.02 3.34 1.32
CA ASP A 85 -19.32 3.63 2.73
C ASP A 85 -18.04 3.84 3.54
N ASN A 86 -16.99 3.07 3.21
CA ASN A 86 -15.75 3.01 3.98
C ASN A 86 -14.54 3.16 3.06
N TYR A 87 -13.57 3.96 3.49
CA TYR A 87 -12.21 4.00 2.95
C TYR A 87 -11.26 3.30 3.90
N ILE A 88 -10.53 2.30 3.41
CA ILE A 88 -9.66 1.46 4.19
C ILE A 88 -8.26 1.55 3.58
N MET A 89 -7.25 1.91 4.36
CA MET A 89 -5.93 2.18 3.78
C MET A 89 -4.77 1.78 4.68
N GLU A 90 -3.60 1.79 4.04
CA GLU A 90 -2.30 1.45 4.63
C GLU A 90 -1.79 2.61 5.47
N GLY A 91 -2.26 2.75 6.70
CA GLY A 91 -1.78 3.79 7.61
C GLY A 91 -2.20 3.50 9.03
N ASN A 92 -2.02 4.47 9.93
CA ASN A 92 -2.42 4.35 11.32
C ASN A 92 -3.51 5.35 11.69
N GLN A 93 -4.47 4.90 12.51
CA GLN A 93 -5.70 5.64 12.81
C GLN A 93 -5.45 6.98 13.51
N PHE A 94 -4.36 7.16 14.26
CA PHE A 94 -4.14 8.40 15.02
C PHE A 94 -3.89 9.61 14.14
N VAL A 95 -3.11 9.46 13.06
CA VAL A 95 -2.87 10.56 12.11
C VAL A 95 -4.18 10.97 11.44
N THR A 96 -4.99 10.00 11.03
CA THR A 96 -6.32 10.22 10.46
C THR A 96 -7.24 10.96 11.44
N ASN A 97 -7.28 10.55 12.70
CA ASN A 97 -8.08 11.21 13.73
C ASN A 97 -7.60 12.64 14.00
N LEU A 98 -6.29 12.91 13.95
CA LEU A 98 -5.74 14.27 14.10
C LEU A 98 -6.14 15.18 12.93
N LEU A 99 -6.08 14.65 11.71
CA LEU A 99 -6.52 15.34 10.50
C LEU A 99 -8.02 15.62 10.57
N GLU A 100 -8.84 14.63 10.96
CA GLU A 100 -10.28 14.81 11.11
C GLU A 100 -10.63 15.85 12.17
N LYS A 101 -10.02 15.76 13.36
CA LYS A 101 -10.24 16.69 14.48
C LYS A 101 -9.95 18.12 14.09
N THR A 102 -8.84 18.37 13.38
CA THR A 102 -8.46 19.71 12.94
C THR A 102 -9.33 20.20 11.77
N LEU A 103 -9.64 19.33 10.79
CA LEU A 103 -10.53 19.63 9.67
C LEU A 103 -11.95 20.03 10.14
N LYS A 104 -12.52 19.29 11.10
CA LYS A 104 -13.82 19.60 11.69
C LYS A 104 -13.83 20.84 12.57
N LYS A 105 -12.67 21.24 13.11
CA LYS A 105 -12.53 22.44 13.94
C LYS A 105 -12.48 23.71 13.11
N SER A 106 -11.52 23.81 12.17
CA SER A 106 -11.46 24.92 11.20
C SER A 106 -10.43 24.64 10.10
N GLU A 107 -10.60 25.28 8.94
CA GLU A 107 -9.60 25.27 7.87
C GLU A 107 -8.22 25.77 8.35
N LYS A 108 -8.21 26.77 9.25
CA LYS A 108 -6.98 27.30 9.84
C LYS A 108 -6.25 26.24 10.66
N ASP A 109 -6.94 25.56 11.58
CA ASP A 109 -6.32 24.53 12.42
C ASP A 109 -5.79 23.35 11.57
N TYR A 110 -6.53 22.97 10.52
CA TYR A 110 -6.11 21.93 9.58
C TYR A 110 -4.83 22.32 8.83
N ASN A 111 -4.80 23.53 8.26
CA ASN A 111 -3.62 24.05 7.56
C ASN A 111 -2.43 24.21 8.49
N GLU A 112 -2.63 24.67 9.74
CA GLU A 112 -1.56 24.78 10.74
C GLU A 112 -0.94 23.42 11.08
N LEU A 113 -1.76 22.37 11.29
CA LEU A 113 -1.25 21.02 11.56
C LEU A 113 -0.37 20.53 10.40
N ILE A 114 -0.87 20.70 9.19
CA ILE A 114 -0.23 20.25 7.97
C ILE A 114 1.09 21.00 7.71
N THR A 115 1.11 22.32 7.87
CA THR A 115 2.33 23.12 7.73
C THR A 115 3.34 22.83 8.81
N LYS A 116 2.89 22.49 10.04
CA LYS A 116 3.79 22.10 11.14
C LYS A 116 4.44 20.73 10.91
N TYR A 117 3.73 19.81 10.24
CA TYR A 117 4.15 18.42 10.08
C TYR A 117 4.19 17.98 8.60
N PRO A 118 4.94 18.66 7.71
CA PRO A 118 4.87 18.44 6.27
C PRO A 118 5.38 17.07 5.81
N GLU A 119 6.03 16.30 6.69
CA GLU A 119 6.65 15.00 6.38
C GLU A 119 6.24 13.90 7.36
N HIS A 120 5.38 14.23 8.32
CA HIS A 120 5.05 13.36 9.46
C HIS A 120 3.61 12.84 9.41
N LEU A 121 2.92 12.98 8.27
CA LEU A 121 1.51 12.58 8.11
C LEU A 121 1.37 11.27 7.32
N GLY A 122 2.44 10.48 7.21
CA GLY A 122 2.47 9.25 6.41
C GLY A 122 2.08 9.53 4.96
N PHE A 123 1.20 8.70 4.40
CA PHE A 123 0.66 8.89 3.04
C PHE A 123 -0.10 10.21 2.85
N TYR A 124 -0.66 10.79 3.92
CA TYR A 124 -1.38 12.07 3.87
C TYR A 124 -0.46 13.29 3.78
N THR A 125 0.85 13.08 3.79
CA THR A 125 1.83 14.07 3.33
C THR A 125 1.57 14.46 1.88
N PHE A 126 1.18 13.49 1.05
CA PHE A 126 0.94 13.70 -0.37
C PHE A 126 -0.48 14.23 -0.63
N SER A 127 -0.56 15.30 -1.42
CA SER A 127 -1.79 16.08 -1.54
C SER A 127 -2.97 15.31 -2.13
N LYS A 128 -2.73 14.39 -3.07
CA LYS A 128 -3.82 13.66 -3.74
C LYS A 128 -4.38 12.53 -2.89
N ASP A 129 -3.52 11.80 -2.17
CA ASP A 129 -3.97 10.82 -1.18
C ASP A 129 -4.75 11.50 -0.05
N ARG A 130 -4.26 12.64 0.44
CA ARG A 130 -5.00 13.42 1.43
C ARG A 130 -6.34 13.94 0.89
N LYS A 131 -6.45 14.24 -0.41
CA LYS A 131 -7.75 14.66 -0.99
C LYS A 131 -8.80 13.55 -0.97
N ILE A 132 -8.39 12.29 -1.14
CA ILE A 132 -9.27 11.14 -0.99
C ILE A 132 -9.76 11.06 0.46
N LEU A 133 -8.84 11.16 1.43
CA LEU A 133 -9.18 11.20 2.86
C LEU A 133 -10.20 12.29 3.17
N GLU A 134 -9.90 13.54 2.80
CA GLU A 134 -10.79 14.70 3.02
C GLU A 134 -12.19 14.45 2.47
N THR A 135 -12.31 13.79 1.32
CA THR A 135 -13.61 13.48 0.70
C THR A 135 -14.45 12.55 1.57
N PHE A 136 -13.84 11.55 2.21
CA PHE A 136 -14.56 10.67 3.15
C PHE A 136 -14.89 11.38 4.46
N LEU A 137 -13.94 12.12 5.03
CA LEU A 137 -14.15 12.83 6.29
C LEU A 137 -15.23 13.91 6.18
N LEU A 138 -15.24 14.71 5.11
CA LEU A 138 -16.25 15.75 4.87
C LEU A 138 -17.64 15.18 4.56
N ALA A 139 -17.72 13.91 4.15
CA ALA A 139 -18.96 13.20 3.94
C ALA A 139 -19.43 12.42 5.18
N ASP A 140 -18.75 12.58 6.33
CA ASP A 140 -18.96 11.80 7.56
C ASP A 140 -18.96 10.27 7.32
N LYS A 141 -18.10 9.82 6.41
CA LYS A 141 -17.89 8.40 6.10
C LYS A 141 -16.71 7.83 6.87
N ASN A 142 -16.69 6.52 7.05
CA ASN A 142 -15.64 5.89 7.83
C ASN A 142 -14.31 5.87 7.05
N VAL A 143 -13.24 6.21 7.76
CA VAL A 143 -11.86 5.96 7.33
C VAL A 143 -11.24 5.01 8.34
N ILE A 144 -10.76 3.87 7.86
CA ILE A 144 -10.25 2.77 8.68
C ILE A 144 -8.80 2.50 8.28
N GLU A 145 -7.91 2.73 9.23
CA GLU A 145 -6.48 2.53 9.08
C GLU A 145 -6.07 1.18 9.66
N LEU A 146 -5.32 0.37 8.91
CA LEU A 146 -4.99 -0.99 9.34
C LEU A 146 -3.56 -1.14 9.88
N ASP A 147 -2.65 -0.29 9.48
CA ASP A 147 -1.22 -0.47 9.66
C ASP A 147 -0.68 0.09 10.99
N GLN A 148 0.59 -0.21 11.24
CA GLN A 148 1.43 0.44 12.24
C GLN A 148 1.57 1.95 11.98
N VAL A 149 1.97 2.69 13.01
CA VAL A 149 2.34 4.11 12.89
C VAL A 149 3.44 4.23 11.85
N TYR A 150 3.23 5.11 10.85
CA TYR A 150 4.22 5.34 9.82
C TYR A 150 5.54 5.84 10.44
N GLY A 151 6.69 5.45 9.88
CA GLY A 151 8.00 5.67 10.51
C GLY A 151 8.36 7.13 10.79
N SER A 152 7.66 8.08 10.15
CA SER A 152 7.80 9.51 10.38
C SER A 152 6.67 10.13 11.22
N SER A 153 5.66 9.39 11.64
CA SER A 153 4.42 9.94 12.22
C SER A 153 4.38 10.00 13.75
N ASP A 154 5.47 9.65 14.42
CA ASP A 154 5.59 9.70 15.87
C ASP A 154 5.49 11.12 16.44
N GLY A 155 6.12 12.12 15.80
CA GLY A 155 6.08 13.53 16.22
C GLY A 155 4.67 14.10 16.50
N PRO A 156 3.76 14.16 15.51
CA PRO A 156 2.42 14.69 15.74
C PRO A 156 1.60 13.90 16.77
N ILE A 157 1.82 12.57 16.86
CA ILE A 157 1.15 11.71 17.85
C ILE A 157 1.64 12.03 19.27
N LEU A 158 2.96 12.15 19.47
CA LEU A 158 3.56 12.55 20.76
C LEU A 158 3.08 13.94 21.18
N ASN A 159 2.96 14.87 20.23
CA ASN A 159 2.41 16.20 20.49
C ASN A 159 0.94 16.15 20.94
N ASP A 160 0.10 15.28 20.39
CA ASP A 160 -1.28 15.10 20.84
C ASP A 160 -1.34 14.46 22.24
N LEU A 161 -0.51 13.45 22.51
CA LEU A 161 -0.35 12.86 23.86
C LEU A 161 -0.03 13.92 24.93
N ILE A 162 0.88 14.85 24.64
CA ILE A 162 1.20 15.98 25.53
C ILE A 162 -0.03 16.83 25.81
N ASN A 163 -0.92 17.02 24.83
CA ASN A 163 -2.10 17.87 24.95
C ASN A 163 -3.23 17.19 25.71
N ILE A 164 -3.42 15.87 25.55
CA ILE A 164 -4.53 15.15 26.18
C ILE A 164 -4.20 14.63 27.59
N THR A 165 -2.92 14.43 27.91
CA THR A 165 -2.54 13.84 29.20
C THR A 165 -2.76 14.78 30.39
N GLU A 166 -3.38 14.26 31.43
CA GLU A 166 -3.49 14.91 32.74
C GLU A 166 -2.34 14.49 33.69
N ASN A 167 -1.56 13.47 33.32
CA ASN A 167 -0.48 12.95 34.14
C ASN A 167 0.84 13.71 33.86
N ASN A 168 1.39 14.37 34.89
CA ASN A 168 2.61 15.19 34.76
C ASN A 168 3.88 14.37 34.45
N GLU A 169 3.96 13.12 34.93
CA GLU A 169 5.08 12.23 34.65
C GLU A 169 5.05 11.79 33.19
N ALA A 170 3.89 11.31 32.71
CA ALA A 170 3.68 10.96 31.32
C ALA A 170 3.95 12.15 30.38
N LYS A 171 3.41 13.34 30.71
CA LYS A 171 3.65 14.59 29.97
C LYS A 171 5.13 14.92 29.82
N THR A 172 5.93 14.66 30.86
CA THR A 172 7.38 14.89 30.83
C THR A 172 8.07 13.92 29.88
N VAL A 173 7.71 12.63 29.92
CA VAL A 173 8.27 11.61 29.03
C VAL A 173 7.89 11.88 27.57
N TYR A 174 6.63 12.22 27.29
CA TYR A 174 6.18 12.55 25.94
C TYR A 174 6.93 13.75 25.34
N ARG A 175 7.17 14.82 26.11
CA ARG A 175 7.97 15.98 25.66
C ARG A 175 9.38 15.59 25.28
N GLN A 176 10.05 14.83 26.15
CA GLN A 176 11.40 14.36 25.87
C GLN A 176 11.46 13.40 24.67
N LEU A 177 10.41 12.61 24.42
CA LEU A 177 10.32 11.76 23.22
C LEU A 177 10.04 12.60 21.96
N LEU A 178 9.24 13.65 22.06
CA LEU A 178 8.98 14.58 20.95
C LEU A 178 10.28 15.29 20.53
N ASP A 179 11.03 15.85 21.48
CA ASP A 179 12.31 16.50 21.21
C ASP A 179 13.31 15.52 20.53
N LEU A 180 13.32 14.26 20.98
CA LEU A 180 14.16 13.22 20.42
C LEU A 180 13.73 12.82 19.00
N SER A 181 12.42 12.69 18.78
CA SER A 181 11.81 12.40 17.47
C SER A 181 12.21 13.46 16.45
N GLU A 182 12.01 14.74 16.78
CA GLU A 182 12.36 15.87 15.91
C GLU A 182 13.87 15.90 15.63
N SER A 183 14.71 15.75 16.67
CA SER A 183 16.17 15.74 16.49
C SER A 183 16.67 14.61 15.59
N ARG A 184 16.11 13.40 15.75
CA ARG A 184 16.48 12.24 14.93
C ARG A 184 15.97 12.36 13.51
N TRP A 185 14.75 12.85 13.32
CA TRP A 185 14.19 13.07 11.99
C TRP A 185 15.03 14.08 11.18
N GLU A 186 15.45 15.19 11.79
CA GLU A 186 16.32 16.17 11.11
C GLU A 186 17.67 15.59 10.68
N LYS A 187 18.25 14.68 11.49
CA LYS A 187 19.48 13.95 11.09
C LYS A 187 19.21 12.97 9.96
N TYR A 188 18.16 12.16 10.09
CA TYR A 188 17.81 11.13 9.12
C TYR A 188 17.58 11.73 7.72
N LYS A 189 16.90 12.88 7.64
CA LYS A 189 16.66 13.60 6.38
C LYS A 189 17.92 14.01 5.63
N GLN A 190 19.00 14.29 6.35
CA GLN A 190 20.28 14.68 5.72
C GLN A 190 21.01 13.47 5.11
N ASN A 191 20.69 12.26 5.58
CA ASN A 191 21.29 11.03 5.09
C ASN A 191 20.30 9.85 5.22
N PRO A 192 19.28 9.76 4.35
CA PRO A 192 18.25 8.73 4.48
C PRO A 192 18.72 7.33 4.07
N ASN A 193 19.86 7.23 3.39
CA ASN A 193 20.43 5.99 2.83
C ASN A 193 21.39 5.26 3.80
N ILE A 194 21.09 5.30 5.10
CA ILE A 194 21.92 4.68 6.13
C ILE A 194 22.01 3.17 5.90
N GLN A 195 23.23 2.66 5.74
CA GLN A 195 23.51 1.23 5.57
C GLN A 195 23.97 0.60 6.89
N PRO A 196 23.75 -0.70 7.09
CA PRO A 196 24.34 -1.42 8.22
C PRO A 196 25.88 -1.33 8.24
N PRO A 197 26.52 -1.27 9.43
CA PRO A 197 25.91 -1.21 10.76
C PRO A 197 25.32 0.18 11.04
N PHE A 198 24.10 0.22 11.57
CA PHE A 198 23.39 1.47 11.81
C PHE A 198 23.92 2.20 13.05
N ASN A 199 24.13 3.52 12.92
CA ASN A 199 24.12 4.39 14.08
C ASN A 199 22.66 4.69 14.45
N LYS A 200 22.20 4.21 15.62
CA LYS A 200 20.80 4.39 16.05
C LYS A 200 20.39 5.85 16.18
N ASP A 201 21.34 6.75 16.45
CA ASP A 201 21.07 8.18 16.58
C ASP A 201 20.85 8.89 15.23
N GLU A 202 21.09 8.19 14.12
CA GLU A 202 20.82 8.65 12.77
C GLU A 202 19.53 8.06 12.18
N LEU A 203 18.94 7.06 12.84
CA LEU A 203 17.65 6.48 12.46
C LEU A 203 16.48 7.30 13.03
N PRO A 204 15.27 7.23 12.44
CA PRO A 204 14.05 7.69 13.08
C PRO A 204 13.86 7.06 14.46
N LEU A 205 13.09 7.73 15.33
CA LEU A 205 12.84 7.23 16.70
C LEU A 205 12.12 5.88 16.70
N LEU A 206 11.22 5.64 15.74
CA LEU A 206 10.59 4.34 15.54
C LEU A 206 11.60 3.30 15.03
N GLY A 207 11.72 2.19 15.75
CA GLY A 207 12.52 1.02 15.40
C GLY A 207 13.82 0.87 16.20
N VAL A 208 14.18 1.83 17.05
CA VAL A 208 15.43 1.78 17.84
C VAL A 208 15.26 1.20 19.26
N ARG A 209 14.03 0.77 19.62
CA ARG A 209 13.60 0.21 20.93
C ARG A 209 13.54 1.20 22.10
N GLU A 210 14.23 2.33 22.00
CA GLU A 210 14.21 3.40 23.01
C GLU A 210 12.80 3.98 23.21
N LEU A 211 11.98 4.06 22.15
CA LEU A 211 10.59 4.47 22.27
C LEU A 211 9.82 3.51 23.20
N THR A 212 9.92 2.20 22.94
CA THR A 212 9.28 1.18 23.77
C THR A 212 9.75 1.24 25.22
N GLU A 213 11.07 1.32 25.45
CA GLU A 213 11.67 1.37 26.79
C GLU A 213 11.15 2.54 27.64
N ARG A 214 10.82 3.67 26.98
CA ARG A 214 10.34 4.88 27.65
C ARG A 214 8.82 4.96 27.78
N LEU A 215 8.06 4.39 26.84
CA LEU A 215 6.60 4.39 26.87
C LEU A 215 6.01 3.27 27.73
N GLN A 216 6.59 2.06 27.69
CA GLN A 216 6.03 0.89 28.38
C GLN A 216 5.84 1.11 29.90
N PRO A 217 6.77 1.75 30.64
CA PRO A 217 6.58 1.99 32.08
C PRO A 217 5.40 2.91 32.40
N LEU A 218 5.01 3.79 31.47
CA LEU A 218 3.90 4.74 31.68
C LEU A 218 2.56 4.03 31.83
N LEU A 219 2.40 2.81 31.30
CA LEU A 219 1.18 2.01 31.45
C LEU A 219 0.92 1.56 32.91
N SER A 220 1.85 1.80 33.83
CA SER A 220 1.62 1.62 35.27
C SER A 220 1.04 2.85 35.96
N LEU A 221 0.96 3.98 35.25
CA LEU A 221 0.39 5.23 35.74
C LEU A 221 -1.12 5.26 35.51
N ASN A 222 -1.80 6.20 36.16
CA ASN A 222 -3.21 6.50 35.87
C ASN A 222 -3.29 7.31 34.58
N LEU A 223 -3.50 6.64 33.45
CA LEU A 223 -3.66 7.21 32.11
C LEU A 223 -5.10 7.05 31.63
N SER A 224 -5.52 7.88 30.67
CA SER A 224 -6.78 7.65 29.97
C SER A 224 -6.68 6.43 29.04
N SER A 225 -7.81 5.79 28.73
CA SER A 225 -7.84 4.67 27.77
C SER A 225 -7.39 5.06 26.37
N GLU A 226 -7.51 6.34 26.00
CA GLU A 226 -6.99 6.85 24.73
C GLU A 226 -5.46 6.89 24.73
N GLU A 227 -4.84 7.39 25.80
CA GLU A 227 -3.37 7.39 25.96
C GLU A 227 -2.80 5.97 25.95
N GLU A 228 -3.41 5.05 26.70
CA GLU A 228 -2.98 3.65 26.74
C GLU A 228 -3.00 3.01 25.34
N ARG A 229 -4.07 3.27 24.57
CA ARG A 229 -4.21 2.76 23.20
C ARG A 229 -3.12 3.33 22.28
N ILE A 230 -2.83 4.63 22.36
CA ILE A 230 -1.76 5.26 21.57
C ILE A 230 -0.39 4.68 21.95
N ILE A 231 -0.11 4.53 23.24
CA ILE A 231 1.14 3.92 23.72
C ILE A 231 1.29 2.50 23.16
N HIS A 232 0.25 1.67 23.25
CA HIS A 232 0.31 0.30 22.76
C HIS A 232 0.62 0.21 21.27
N ASP A 233 -0.01 1.04 20.45
CA ASP A 233 0.22 1.06 19.00
C ASP A 233 1.62 1.60 18.65
N LEU A 234 2.12 2.63 19.35
CA LEU A 234 3.49 3.13 19.17
C LEU A 234 4.52 2.04 19.52
N VAL A 235 4.31 1.31 20.63
CA VAL A 235 5.17 0.19 21.04
C VAL A 235 5.14 -0.94 20.01
N ILE A 236 3.96 -1.30 19.49
CA ILE A 236 3.85 -2.33 18.45
C ILE A 236 4.61 -1.88 17.19
N SER A 237 4.43 -0.62 16.79
CA SER A 237 5.07 -0.04 15.60
C SER A 237 6.60 -0.04 15.73
N ASP A 238 7.12 0.41 16.88
CA ASP A 238 8.55 0.39 17.20
C ASP A 238 9.13 -1.03 17.11
N ASN A 239 8.43 -2.03 17.65
CA ASN A 239 8.86 -3.42 17.56
C ASN A 239 8.89 -3.95 16.12
N ILE A 240 7.92 -3.58 15.28
CA ILE A 240 7.90 -4.03 13.88
C ILE A 240 9.08 -3.43 13.11
N TYR A 241 9.36 -2.14 13.28
CA TYR A 241 10.52 -1.49 12.66
C TYR A 241 11.85 -2.02 13.19
N ALA A 242 11.95 -2.30 14.49
CA ALA A 242 13.15 -2.89 15.09
C ALA A 242 13.50 -4.23 14.45
N LEU A 243 12.50 -5.07 14.15
CA LEU A 243 12.71 -6.33 13.44
C LEU A 243 13.29 -6.12 12.03
N VAL A 244 12.93 -5.04 11.33
CA VAL A 244 13.52 -4.70 10.02
C VAL A 244 15.00 -4.37 10.19
N TYR A 245 15.35 -3.49 11.14
CA TYR A 245 16.73 -3.10 11.40
C TYR A 245 17.60 -4.26 11.92
N GLU A 246 16.99 -5.26 12.55
CA GLU A 246 17.63 -6.51 12.98
C GLU A 246 17.77 -7.55 11.84
N GLY A 247 17.31 -7.25 10.63
CA GLY A 247 17.34 -8.15 9.48
C GLY A 247 16.28 -9.27 9.51
N SER A 248 15.32 -9.20 10.44
CA SER A 248 14.24 -10.16 10.62
C SER A 248 13.01 -9.84 9.77
N TYR A 249 13.21 -9.62 8.46
CA TYR A 249 12.18 -9.11 7.53
C TYR A 249 10.89 -9.93 7.51
N LEU A 250 10.98 -11.27 7.45
CA LEU A 250 9.79 -12.12 7.43
C LEU A 250 8.98 -12.00 8.73
N ARG A 251 9.67 -11.99 9.89
CA ARG A 251 9.01 -11.83 11.20
C ARG A 251 8.40 -10.44 11.35
N SER A 252 9.07 -9.40 10.85
CA SER A 252 8.52 -8.04 10.79
C SER A 252 7.24 -8.01 9.97
N HIS A 253 7.27 -8.58 8.76
CA HIS A 253 6.11 -8.69 7.87
C HIS A 253 4.96 -9.45 8.55
N ASP A 254 5.20 -10.65 9.09
CA ASP A 254 4.15 -11.44 9.73
C ASP A 254 3.52 -10.73 10.94
N THR A 255 4.33 -10.00 11.71
CA THR A 255 3.85 -9.20 12.85
C THR A 255 2.97 -8.04 12.36
N ARG A 256 3.42 -7.32 11.33
CA ARG A 256 2.67 -6.23 10.70
C ARG A 256 1.33 -6.70 10.11
N ILE A 257 1.33 -7.81 9.37
CA ILE A 257 0.11 -8.36 8.78
C ILE A 257 -0.86 -8.84 9.85
N SER A 258 -0.36 -9.40 10.95
CA SER A 258 -1.20 -9.79 12.09
C SER A 258 -1.89 -8.58 12.72
N LEU A 259 -1.17 -7.45 12.87
CA LEU A 259 -1.74 -6.18 13.31
C LEU A 259 -2.83 -5.70 12.34
N MET A 260 -2.55 -5.65 11.04
CA MET A 260 -3.53 -5.21 10.03
C MET A 260 -4.80 -6.04 10.03
N LYS A 261 -4.69 -7.37 10.11
CA LYS A 261 -5.85 -8.27 10.18
C LYS A 261 -6.65 -8.07 11.46
N LYS A 262 -5.97 -7.88 12.59
CA LYS A 262 -6.62 -7.55 13.88
C LYS A 262 -7.39 -6.23 13.77
N ASN A 263 -6.79 -5.19 13.20
CA ASN A 263 -7.42 -3.89 13.04
C ASN A 263 -8.63 -3.96 12.10
N LEU A 264 -8.55 -4.77 11.04
CA LEU A 264 -9.68 -5.01 10.14
C LEU A 264 -10.84 -5.70 10.87
N LEU A 265 -10.55 -6.74 11.66
CA LEU A 265 -11.53 -7.47 12.45
C LEU A 265 -12.17 -6.60 13.54
N ASN A 266 -11.40 -5.73 14.19
CA ASN A 266 -11.90 -4.80 15.20
C ASN A 266 -12.90 -3.79 14.63
N ASN A 267 -12.93 -3.60 13.30
CA ASN A 267 -13.88 -2.73 12.61
C ASN A 267 -14.92 -3.52 11.80
N TYR A 268 -15.03 -4.84 12.00
CA TYR A 268 -15.90 -5.69 11.18
C TYR A 268 -17.36 -5.22 11.15
N ASP A 269 -17.88 -4.73 12.28
CA ASP A 269 -19.22 -4.15 12.40
C ASP A 269 -19.48 -3.00 11.42
N LYS A 270 -18.44 -2.24 11.06
CA LYS A 270 -18.51 -1.16 10.07
C LYS A 270 -18.44 -1.68 8.64
N LEU A 271 -17.93 -2.89 8.40
CA LEU A 271 -17.71 -3.45 7.07
C LEU A 271 -18.91 -4.24 6.54
N VAL A 272 -19.61 -4.96 7.42
CA VAL A 272 -20.66 -5.91 7.02
C VAL A 272 -21.77 -5.22 6.24
N GLY A 273 -22.08 -5.76 5.07
CA GLY A 273 -23.14 -5.22 4.21
C GLY A 273 -22.85 -3.84 3.62
N LYS A 274 -21.64 -3.30 3.81
CA LYS A 274 -21.20 -1.99 3.29
C LYS A 274 -20.33 -2.14 2.06
N ARG A 275 -20.15 -1.05 1.31
CA ARG A 275 -19.20 -0.97 0.20
C ARG A 275 -17.88 -0.40 0.71
N ASN A 276 -16.88 -1.27 0.74
CA ASN A 276 -15.56 -1.09 1.32
C ASN A 276 -14.53 -0.87 0.21
N LEU A 277 -13.89 0.30 0.18
CA LEU A 277 -12.77 0.61 -0.71
C LEU A 277 -11.46 0.45 0.03
N PHE A 278 -10.66 -0.53 -0.34
CA PHE A 278 -9.29 -0.71 0.14
C PHE A 278 -8.31 -0.09 -0.85
N LYS A 279 -7.38 0.74 -0.39
CA LYS A 279 -6.24 1.26 -1.17
C LYS A 279 -4.92 1.01 -0.44
N PHE A 280 -4.08 0.15 -1.00
CA PHE A 280 -2.83 -0.31 -0.39
C PHE A 280 -1.76 -0.54 -1.45
N GLY A 281 -0.51 -0.71 -1.03
CA GLY A 281 0.52 -1.30 -1.87
C GLY A 281 0.05 -2.66 -2.41
N ALA A 282 0.31 -2.94 -3.69
CA ALA A 282 -0.19 -4.13 -4.38
C ALA A 282 0.19 -5.44 -3.67
N ASN A 283 1.31 -5.44 -2.94
CA ASN A 283 1.73 -6.57 -2.11
C ASN A 283 0.67 -7.01 -1.08
N HIS A 284 -0.11 -6.07 -0.52
CA HIS A 284 -1.02 -6.33 0.60
C HIS A 284 -2.41 -6.79 0.19
N VAL A 285 -2.81 -6.54 -1.06
CA VAL A 285 -4.21 -6.70 -1.50
C VAL A 285 -4.39 -7.78 -2.55
N THR A 286 -3.51 -8.78 -2.58
CA THR A 286 -3.72 -10.00 -3.36
C THR A 286 -4.74 -10.92 -2.67
N LYS A 287 -5.45 -11.75 -3.44
CA LYS A 287 -6.42 -12.74 -2.92
C LYS A 287 -5.83 -13.83 -2.03
N HIS A 288 -4.58 -14.20 -2.25
CA HIS A 288 -4.02 -15.41 -1.66
C HIS A 288 -2.78 -15.13 -0.82
N LYS A 289 -1.73 -14.61 -1.44
CA LYS A 289 -0.42 -14.48 -0.82
C LYS A 289 0.23 -13.18 -1.25
N SER A 290 0.92 -12.52 -0.33
CA SER A 290 1.71 -11.33 -0.62
C SER A 290 2.73 -11.61 -1.73
N LEU A 291 2.99 -10.61 -2.56
CA LEU A 291 3.89 -10.74 -3.71
C LEU A 291 5.35 -10.96 -3.27
N SER A 292 5.79 -10.27 -2.21
CA SER A 292 7.18 -10.29 -1.75
C SER A 292 7.50 -11.43 -0.79
N HIS A 293 6.55 -11.84 0.06
CA HIS A 293 6.79 -12.81 1.13
C HIS A 293 6.03 -14.13 0.95
N ASN A 294 5.10 -14.20 -0.02
CA ASN A 294 4.32 -15.39 -0.33
C ASN A 294 3.54 -15.93 0.89
N THR A 295 3.05 -15.03 1.75
CA THR A 295 2.25 -15.33 2.94
C THR A 295 0.85 -14.69 2.84
N PRO A 296 -0.20 -15.28 3.45
CA PRO A 296 -1.53 -14.67 3.40
C PRO A 296 -1.56 -13.27 4.02
N ASP A 297 -2.03 -12.28 3.26
CA ASP A 297 -2.02 -10.86 3.62
C ASP A 297 -3.45 -10.30 3.83
N VAL A 298 -3.61 -8.98 3.90
CA VAL A 298 -4.89 -8.28 4.10
C VAL A 298 -5.91 -8.61 3.01
N GLY A 299 -5.48 -8.68 1.75
CA GLY A 299 -6.37 -9.03 0.64
C GLY A 299 -6.97 -10.43 0.78
N ASN A 300 -6.22 -11.39 1.33
CA ASN A 300 -6.76 -12.71 1.64
C ASN A 300 -7.82 -12.64 2.74
N MET A 301 -7.62 -11.80 3.75
CA MET A 301 -8.62 -11.61 4.80
C MET A 301 -9.90 -10.97 4.25
N ALA A 302 -9.79 -9.94 3.41
CA ALA A 302 -10.94 -9.31 2.78
C ALA A 302 -11.72 -10.29 1.87
N LEU A 303 -11.01 -11.15 1.13
CA LEU A 303 -11.63 -12.24 0.37
C LEU A 303 -12.44 -13.17 1.27
N ASN A 304 -11.89 -13.62 2.39
CA ASN A 304 -12.57 -14.53 3.32
C ASN A 304 -13.79 -13.86 3.98
N LEU A 305 -13.69 -12.56 4.32
CA LEU A 305 -14.82 -11.80 4.86
C LEU A 305 -15.95 -11.67 3.83
N ALA A 306 -15.61 -11.36 2.58
CA ALA A 306 -16.58 -11.30 1.49
C ALA A 306 -17.28 -12.65 1.30
N ASP A 307 -16.52 -13.75 1.27
CA ASP A 307 -17.06 -15.10 1.12
C ASP A 307 -17.98 -15.49 2.29
N ALA A 308 -17.61 -15.16 3.53
CA ALA A 308 -18.44 -15.38 4.72
C ALA A 308 -19.79 -14.65 4.65
N GLU A 309 -19.89 -13.55 3.88
CA GLU A 309 -21.12 -12.81 3.62
C GLU A 309 -21.88 -13.28 2.35
N GLY A 310 -21.42 -14.36 1.72
CA GLY A 310 -21.95 -14.83 0.44
C GLY A 310 -21.70 -13.84 -0.71
N GLN A 311 -20.67 -13.01 -0.58
CA GLN A 311 -20.26 -12.01 -1.56
C GLN A 311 -18.93 -12.40 -2.22
N LYS A 312 -18.49 -11.60 -3.18
CA LYS A 312 -17.16 -11.69 -3.77
C LYS A 312 -16.39 -10.40 -3.50
N SER A 313 -15.08 -10.52 -3.32
CA SER A 313 -14.17 -9.38 -3.39
C SER A 313 -13.66 -9.20 -4.82
N LEU A 314 -13.35 -7.95 -5.18
CA LEU A 314 -12.77 -7.56 -6.46
C LEU A 314 -11.40 -6.95 -6.22
N HIS A 315 -10.36 -7.55 -6.80
CA HIS A 315 -8.97 -7.15 -6.61
C HIS A 315 -8.40 -6.56 -7.90
N ILE A 316 -8.01 -5.30 -7.89
CA ILE A 316 -7.50 -4.57 -9.06
C ILE A 316 -6.09 -4.07 -8.74
N ALA A 317 -5.11 -4.48 -9.54
CA ALA A 317 -3.79 -3.88 -9.49
C ALA A 317 -3.71 -2.71 -10.49
N VAL A 318 -3.19 -1.58 -10.05
CA VAL A 318 -2.92 -0.40 -10.88
C VAL A 318 -1.41 -0.15 -10.82
N MET A 319 -0.72 -0.56 -11.87
CA MET A 319 0.75 -0.62 -11.91
C MET A 319 1.28 0.25 -13.03
N GLU A 320 2.46 0.83 -12.83
CA GLU A 320 3.13 1.65 -13.81
C GLU A 320 4.07 0.85 -14.71
N LYS A 321 4.25 1.35 -15.93
CA LYS A 321 5.33 0.94 -16.83
C LYS A 321 6.60 1.76 -16.64
N SER A 322 6.47 3.08 -16.49
CA SER A 322 7.61 3.99 -16.46
C SER A 322 7.27 5.30 -15.77
N GLY A 323 8.26 6.15 -15.53
CA GLY A 323 8.08 7.51 -15.01
C GLY A 323 8.87 7.72 -13.73
N SER A 324 8.30 8.47 -12.80
CA SER A 324 8.90 8.72 -11.48
C SER A 324 7.87 8.63 -10.36
N LEU A 325 8.31 8.11 -9.22
CA LEU A 325 7.56 8.02 -7.97
C LEU A 325 7.99 9.16 -7.05
N GLY A 326 7.04 9.70 -6.28
CA GLY A 326 7.39 10.60 -5.17
C GLY A 326 8.05 9.85 -4.03
N ALA A 327 8.76 10.59 -3.18
CA ALA A 327 9.44 10.03 -2.03
C ALA A 327 9.28 10.90 -0.76
N PRO A 328 9.48 10.31 0.44
CA PRO A 328 9.31 11.02 1.70
C PRO A 328 10.16 12.27 1.88
N PHE A 329 11.27 12.48 1.13
CA PHE A 329 12.13 13.67 1.22
C PHE A 329 12.02 14.60 0.00
N GLY A 330 11.03 14.37 -0.87
CA GLY A 330 10.75 15.22 -2.04
C GLY A 330 11.60 14.90 -3.26
N GLU A 331 12.36 13.81 -3.23
CA GLU A 331 13.07 13.26 -4.38
C GLU A 331 12.13 12.51 -5.33
N ASP A 332 12.48 12.55 -6.61
CA ASP A 332 11.80 11.79 -7.67
C ASP A 332 12.58 10.50 -7.93
N ILE A 333 11.95 9.36 -7.67
CA ILE A 333 12.56 8.04 -7.88
C ILE A 333 12.09 7.50 -9.23
N ALA A 334 13.02 7.39 -10.19
CA ALA A 334 12.71 6.79 -11.49
C ALA A 334 12.20 5.35 -11.35
N THR A 335 11.17 5.00 -12.11
CA THR A 335 10.61 3.63 -12.19
C THR A 335 10.55 3.17 -13.64
N ASN A 336 10.78 1.88 -13.84
CA ASN A 336 10.62 1.17 -15.13
C ASN A 336 9.59 0.04 -15.00
N GLY A 337 8.69 0.16 -14.02
CA GLY A 337 7.68 -0.84 -13.70
C GLY A 337 8.28 -2.11 -13.08
N ALA A 338 7.40 -2.97 -12.58
CA ALA A 338 7.81 -4.21 -11.94
C ALA A 338 8.32 -5.23 -12.99
N PRO A 339 9.56 -5.76 -12.88
CA PRO A 339 10.13 -6.65 -13.89
C PRO A 339 9.30 -7.90 -14.20
N TYR A 340 8.62 -8.45 -13.19
CA TYR A 340 7.77 -9.63 -13.37
C TYR A 340 6.50 -9.33 -14.21
N LEU A 341 6.13 -8.07 -14.41
CA LEU A 341 5.01 -7.65 -15.26
C LEU A 341 5.42 -7.35 -16.69
N LYS A 342 6.69 -7.54 -17.07
CA LYS A 342 7.20 -7.23 -18.42
C LYS A 342 6.28 -7.68 -19.57
N PRO A 343 5.69 -8.90 -19.57
CA PRO A 343 4.76 -9.32 -20.64
C PRO A 343 3.55 -8.39 -20.84
N PHE A 344 3.10 -7.72 -19.77
CA PHE A 344 2.02 -6.72 -19.84
C PHE A 344 2.57 -5.33 -20.20
N LEU A 345 3.70 -4.93 -19.60
CA LEU A 345 4.28 -3.60 -19.78
C LEU A 345 4.80 -3.35 -21.21
N ASP A 346 5.30 -4.40 -21.88
CA ASP A 346 5.79 -4.30 -23.26
C ASP A 346 4.68 -3.95 -24.26
N LEU A 347 3.42 -4.26 -23.95
CA LEU A 347 2.27 -3.97 -24.81
C LEU A 347 1.86 -2.49 -24.80
N THR A 348 2.38 -1.70 -23.87
CA THR A 348 2.05 -0.27 -23.75
C THR A 348 2.87 0.55 -24.73
N THR A 349 2.27 0.99 -25.82
CA THR A 349 2.96 1.73 -26.89
C THR A 349 2.59 3.22 -26.94
N ASP A 350 1.38 3.60 -26.52
CA ASP A 350 0.94 5.00 -26.44
C ASP A 350 0.98 5.50 -24.97
N LYS A 351 1.64 6.64 -24.75
CA LYS A 351 1.73 7.31 -23.44
C LYS A 351 0.38 7.84 -22.91
N LYS A 352 -0.65 7.93 -23.75
CA LYS A 352 -1.98 8.45 -23.40
C LYS A 352 -3.03 7.35 -23.25
N GLU A 353 -2.65 6.10 -23.44
CA GLU A 353 -3.53 4.95 -23.39
C GLU A 353 -3.13 4.05 -22.22
N TRP A 354 -4.07 3.85 -21.30
CA TRP A 354 -3.91 2.91 -20.21
C TRP A 354 -4.41 1.55 -20.69
N LEU A 355 -3.69 0.50 -20.30
CA LEU A 355 -4.09 -0.86 -20.64
C LEU A 355 -4.92 -1.45 -19.50
N LEU A 356 -5.91 -2.24 -19.86
CA LEU A 356 -6.74 -3.01 -18.95
C LEU A 356 -6.69 -4.49 -19.35
N PHE A 357 -6.46 -5.36 -18.38
CA PHE A 357 -6.46 -6.81 -18.56
C PHE A 357 -7.40 -7.46 -17.54
N ASP A 358 -8.27 -8.35 -18.03
CA ASP A 358 -9.01 -9.29 -17.17
C ASP A 358 -8.14 -10.51 -16.93
N LEU A 359 -7.54 -10.58 -15.74
CA LEU A 359 -6.59 -11.63 -15.37
C LEU A 359 -7.27 -12.98 -15.17
N ASN A 360 -8.58 -13.01 -14.89
CA ASN A 360 -9.34 -14.25 -14.86
C ASN A 360 -9.40 -14.88 -16.25
N LYS A 361 -9.60 -14.09 -17.31
CA LYS A 361 -9.58 -14.60 -18.69
C LYS A 361 -8.20 -15.10 -19.10
N VAL A 362 -7.15 -14.33 -18.81
CA VAL A 362 -5.75 -14.72 -19.07
C VAL A 362 -5.43 -16.07 -18.40
N ARG A 363 -5.74 -16.21 -17.10
CA ARG A 363 -5.52 -17.46 -16.35
C ARG A 363 -6.31 -18.63 -16.93
N ASN A 364 -7.59 -18.42 -17.24
CA ASN A 364 -8.47 -19.45 -17.78
C ASN A 364 -7.96 -19.97 -19.13
N GLU A 365 -7.47 -19.08 -19.99
CA GLU A 365 -6.92 -19.46 -21.29
C GLU A 365 -5.58 -20.18 -21.16
N ALA A 366 -4.68 -19.68 -20.31
CA ALA A 366 -3.41 -20.36 -20.05
C ALA A 366 -3.64 -21.78 -19.50
N THR A 367 -4.62 -21.95 -18.60
CA THR A 367 -5.02 -23.27 -18.08
C THR A 367 -5.54 -24.18 -19.19
N LYS A 368 -6.44 -23.69 -20.06
CA LYS A 368 -6.99 -24.46 -21.19
C LYS A 368 -5.88 -24.92 -22.15
N LYS A 369 -4.90 -24.05 -22.41
CA LYS A 369 -3.76 -24.32 -23.28
C LYS A 369 -2.60 -25.04 -22.55
N LYS A 370 -2.74 -25.35 -21.25
CA LYS A 370 -1.74 -26.00 -20.38
C LYS A 370 -0.38 -25.27 -20.37
N ILE A 371 -0.42 -23.94 -20.36
CA ILE A 371 0.76 -23.08 -20.35
C ILE A 371 1.14 -22.75 -18.91
N THR A 372 2.43 -22.81 -18.63
CA THR A 372 3.00 -22.34 -17.35
C THR A 372 3.40 -20.88 -17.49
N MET A 373 3.06 -20.04 -16.51
CA MET A 373 3.50 -18.64 -16.50
C MET A 373 4.99 -18.57 -16.14
N GLY A 374 5.74 -17.72 -16.83
CA GLY A 374 7.21 -17.73 -16.80
C GLY A 374 7.88 -17.53 -15.43
N SER A 375 7.18 -17.05 -14.40
CA SER A 375 7.70 -16.99 -13.03
C SER A 375 6.62 -17.23 -11.96
N THR A 376 7.04 -17.68 -10.78
CA THR A 376 6.16 -17.84 -9.61
C THR A 376 5.53 -16.51 -9.19
N VAL A 377 6.29 -15.40 -9.24
CA VAL A 377 5.77 -14.07 -8.86
C VAL A 377 4.69 -13.61 -9.85
N LEU A 378 4.90 -13.80 -11.15
CA LEU A 378 3.88 -13.52 -12.17
C LEU A 378 2.63 -14.40 -12.00
N THR A 379 2.83 -15.69 -11.68
CA THR A 379 1.73 -16.61 -11.38
C THR A 379 0.92 -16.12 -10.18
N ASN A 380 1.59 -15.83 -9.07
CA ASN A 380 0.97 -15.31 -7.86
C ASN A 380 0.24 -13.99 -8.11
N PHE A 381 0.79 -13.12 -8.98
CA PHE A 381 0.16 -11.87 -9.37
C PHE A 381 -1.15 -12.10 -10.15
N ILE A 382 -1.10 -12.94 -11.19
CA ILE A 382 -2.27 -13.26 -12.03
C ILE A 382 -3.36 -13.99 -11.21
N GLU A 383 -2.97 -14.82 -10.26
CA GLU A 383 -3.92 -15.49 -9.36
C GLU A 383 -4.44 -14.56 -8.26
N GLY A 384 -3.63 -13.59 -7.85
CA GLY A 384 -3.91 -12.66 -6.75
C GLY A 384 -4.86 -11.51 -7.12
N PHE A 385 -4.98 -11.16 -8.41
CA PHE A 385 -5.78 -10.04 -8.89
C PHE A 385 -6.82 -10.47 -9.94
N ASP A 386 -7.95 -9.78 -9.98
CA ASP A 386 -8.98 -9.93 -11.03
C ASP A 386 -8.64 -9.11 -12.27
N TYR A 387 -8.13 -7.89 -12.07
CA TYR A 387 -7.79 -6.97 -13.14
C TYR A 387 -6.41 -6.37 -12.90
N LEU A 388 -5.70 -6.14 -14.02
CA LEU A 388 -4.51 -5.30 -14.06
C LEU A 388 -4.79 -4.09 -14.94
N ILE A 389 -4.52 -2.90 -14.40
CA ILE A 389 -4.41 -1.66 -15.13
C ILE A 389 -2.93 -1.31 -15.24
N VAL A 390 -2.45 -1.07 -16.46
CA VAL A 390 -1.09 -0.57 -16.70
C VAL A 390 -1.14 0.91 -17.07
N ILE A 391 -0.52 1.73 -16.24
CA ILE A 391 -0.30 3.16 -16.49
C ILE A 391 0.97 3.30 -17.34
N PRO A 392 0.92 3.93 -18.53
CA PRO A 392 2.08 4.05 -19.40
C PRO A 392 3.24 4.82 -18.77
N GLU A 393 2.93 5.93 -18.12
CA GLU A 393 3.89 6.84 -17.52
C GLU A 393 3.26 7.48 -16.28
N VAL A 394 3.92 7.37 -15.14
CA VAL A 394 3.50 7.99 -13.88
C VAL A 394 4.32 9.22 -13.55
N THR A 395 3.70 10.12 -12.80
CA THR A 395 4.35 11.33 -12.28
C THR A 395 4.37 11.31 -10.76
N PRO A 396 5.42 11.89 -10.14
CA PRO A 396 5.59 11.83 -8.70
C PRO A 396 4.53 12.69 -8.02
N GLN A 397 3.96 12.20 -6.91
CA GLN A 397 3.10 13.05 -6.09
C GLN A 397 3.92 14.15 -5.44
N THR A 398 3.33 15.35 -5.40
CA THR A 398 3.90 16.46 -4.66
C THR A 398 3.43 16.41 -3.21
N LYS A 399 4.35 16.73 -2.31
CA LYS A 399 4.01 17.22 -0.97
C LYS A 399 3.23 18.54 -1.10
N LEU A 400 2.70 19.02 0.02
CA LEU A 400 2.10 20.34 0.07
C LEU A 400 3.11 21.47 -0.07
#